data_AF-A0A1L9V9F7-F1
#
_entry.id   AF-A0A1L9V9F7-F1
#
_cell.length_a   1.000
_cell.length_b   1.000
_cell.length_c   1.000
_cell.angle_alpha   90.00
_cell.angle_beta   90.00
_cell.angle_gamma   90.00
#
_symmetry.space_group_name_H-M   'P 1'
#
loop_
_entity.id
_entity.type
_entity.pdbx_description
1 polymer ?
#
loop_
_entity_poly.entity_id
_entity_poly.type
_entity_poly.pdbx_seq_one_letter_code
_entity_poly.pdbx_strand_id
1 'polypeptide(L)'
;MVQIKANLLLLLLAGSALATPLKPMPKPDSPAIPETHSGPSNHQTHHNPAQPAKQGKRKGKSKQPQQNQGRTLQCTVDGKTIKIPENAAKEIAKKAPSGTQFLKDPETRKSKHRTPTNYPHHYGNGEELKWDNQACNSKNVKTQLLEFPLLEDSPTELYDWNPSKGKETKGKNDKRKITKETGHPCRVVYSATDGHYCGVMCHPSMDPEKDSSVFKKCS
;
A
#
# COMPACT_ATOMS: atom_id res chain seq x y z
N MET A 1 64.53 -18.02 -24.72
CA MET A 1 64.29 -18.98 -23.62
C MET A 1 64.01 -18.19 -22.35
N VAL A 2 62.76 -18.15 -21.91
CA VAL A 2 62.38 -17.56 -20.62
C VAL A 2 61.44 -18.56 -19.95
N GLN A 3 61.89 -19.07 -18.83
CA GLN A 3 61.25 -20.06 -17.97
C GLN A 3 61.23 -19.43 -16.59
N ILE A 4 60.06 -19.29 -15.95
CA ILE A 4 59.84 -19.18 -14.49
C ILE A 4 58.29 -19.12 -14.31
N LYS A 5 57.65 -20.24 -13.96
CA LYS A 5 57.29 -20.78 -12.62
C LYS A 5 55.79 -20.58 -12.34
N ALA A 6 55.05 -21.68 -12.49
CA ALA A 6 53.73 -21.87 -11.92
C ALA A 6 53.85 -21.87 -10.38
N ASN A 7 52.95 -21.13 -9.71
CA ASN A 7 52.67 -21.32 -8.30
C ASN A 7 51.29 -21.94 -8.15
N LEU A 8 51.33 -23.12 -7.55
CA LEU A 8 50.28 -24.02 -7.15
C LEU A 8 49.79 -23.64 -5.75
N LEU A 9 48.59 -24.12 -5.39
CA LEU A 9 48.11 -24.42 -4.03
C LEU A 9 47.58 -23.20 -3.24
N LEU A 10 46.53 -23.23 -2.40
CA LEU A 10 45.36 -24.06 -2.09
C LEU A 10 44.79 -23.38 -0.82
N LEU A 11 43.47 -23.21 -0.68
CA LEU A 11 42.81 -23.27 0.64
C LEU A 11 41.28 -23.30 0.45
N LEU A 12 40.77 -24.53 0.47
CA LEU A 12 39.39 -24.86 0.80
C LEU A 12 39.18 -24.63 2.30
N LEU A 13 38.17 -23.85 2.67
CA LEU A 13 37.55 -23.92 3.99
C LEU A 13 36.04 -24.10 3.81
N ALA A 14 35.63 -25.36 3.80
CA ALA A 14 34.24 -25.76 3.97
C ALA A 14 33.90 -25.63 5.47
N GLY A 15 33.06 -24.64 5.80
CA GLY A 15 32.45 -24.52 7.13
C GLY A 15 31.16 -25.31 7.19
N SER A 16 31.21 -26.54 7.69
CA SER A 16 30.02 -27.32 8.04
C SER A 16 29.60 -26.99 9.47
N ALA A 17 28.62 -26.11 9.65
CA ALA A 17 27.95 -25.92 10.93
C ALA A 17 26.93 -27.04 11.14
N LEU A 18 27.19 -27.90 12.12
CA LEU A 18 26.26 -28.91 12.62
C LEU A 18 25.07 -28.20 13.30
N ALA A 19 23.90 -28.28 12.68
CA ALA A 19 22.64 -27.90 13.31
C ALA A 19 22.22 -29.00 14.30
N THR A 20 22.21 -28.67 15.59
CA THR A 20 21.59 -29.50 16.63
C THR A 20 20.07 -29.38 16.56
N PRO A 21 19.31 -30.48 16.69
CA PRO A 21 17.86 -30.42 16.71
C PRO A 21 17.37 -29.78 18.02
N LEU A 22 16.67 -28.65 17.90
CA LEU A 22 15.97 -28.02 19.02
C LEU A 22 14.82 -28.92 19.47
N LYS A 23 14.84 -29.23 20.76
CA LYS A 23 13.80 -29.98 21.49
C LYS A 23 12.50 -29.16 21.48
N PRO A 24 11.34 -29.73 21.11
CA PRO A 24 10.08 -29.00 21.14
C PRO A 24 9.71 -28.67 22.60
N MET A 25 9.54 -27.38 22.87
CA MET A 25 8.99 -26.91 24.15
C MET A 25 7.49 -27.27 24.23
N PRO A 26 6.99 -27.68 25.40
CA PRO A 26 5.56 -27.92 25.60
C PRO A 26 4.78 -26.61 25.50
N LYS A 27 3.60 -26.69 24.89
CA LYS A 27 2.64 -25.58 24.77
C LYS A 27 2.15 -25.17 26.17
N PRO A 28 2.01 -23.88 26.46
CA PRO A 28 1.32 -23.43 27.67
C PRO A 28 -0.18 -23.74 27.55
N ASP A 29 -0.70 -24.44 28.54
CA ASP A 29 -2.12 -24.69 28.74
C ASP A 29 -2.87 -23.34 28.85
N SER A 30 -3.82 -23.11 27.95
CA SER A 30 -4.72 -21.97 28.03
C SER A 30 -5.82 -22.28 29.06
N PRO A 31 -6.02 -21.43 30.08
CA PRO A 31 -7.12 -21.61 31.02
C PRO A 31 -8.47 -21.35 30.35
N ALA A 32 -9.41 -22.24 30.63
CA ALA A 32 -10.80 -22.17 30.20
C ALA A 32 -11.49 -20.89 30.70
N ILE A 33 -12.17 -20.19 29.78
CA ILE A 33 -13.08 -19.09 30.10
C ILE A 33 -14.44 -19.71 30.40
N PRO A 34 -15.06 -19.46 31.57
CA PRO A 34 -16.39 -19.98 31.87
C PRO A 34 -17.47 -19.22 31.08
N GLU A 35 -18.36 -20.00 30.48
CA GLU A 35 -19.60 -19.56 29.86
C GLU A 35 -20.55 -18.95 30.90
N THR A 36 -21.01 -17.72 30.64
CA THR A 36 -22.20 -17.17 31.30
C THR A 36 -23.34 -17.07 30.31
N HIS A 37 -24.28 -18.00 30.43
CA HIS A 37 -25.64 -17.91 29.92
C HIS A 37 -26.51 -17.06 30.86
N SER A 38 -27.23 -16.08 30.31
CA SER A 38 -28.48 -15.45 30.80
C SER A 38 -28.82 -14.37 29.78
N GLY A 39 -29.73 -14.55 28.83
CA GLY A 39 -31.19 -14.74 28.98
C GLY A 39 -31.88 -13.53 28.30
N PRO A 40 -32.88 -13.71 27.42
CA PRO A 40 -33.53 -12.60 26.72
C PRO A 40 -34.65 -12.02 27.59
N SER A 41 -34.71 -10.69 27.73
CA SER A 41 -35.84 -10.02 28.37
C SER A 41 -36.53 -9.03 27.42
N ASN A 42 -37.85 -9.15 27.45
CA ASN A 42 -38.90 -8.57 26.64
C ASN A 42 -38.89 -7.06 26.38
N HIS A 43 -39.38 -6.73 25.17
CA HIS A 43 -40.48 -5.79 24.90
C HIS A 43 -40.88 -4.80 26.01
N GLN A 44 -40.78 -3.49 25.72
CA GLN A 44 -41.93 -2.60 25.88
C GLN A 44 -41.86 -1.35 25.01
N THR A 45 -43.06 -0.99 24.59
CA THR A 45 -43.49 -0.03 23.58
C THR A 45 -43.65 1.38 24.16
N HIS A 46 -43.63 2.37 23.24
CA HIS A 46 -44.26 3.70 23.30
C HIS A 46 -44.02 4.59 24.53
N HIS A 47 -43.48 5.80 24.31
CA HIS A 47 -44.26 7.04 24.44
C HIS A 47 -43.38 8.24 24.07
N ASN A 48 -43.86 9.02 23.11
CA ASN A 48 -43.39 10.37 22.79
C ASN A 48 -44.24 11.33 23.65
N PRO A 49 -43.66 12.36 24.28
CA PRO A 49 -44.34 13.65 24.18
C PRO A 49 -43.41 14.85 23.99
N ALA A 50 -43.90 15.70 23.09
CA ALA A 50 -43.94 17.16 23.15
C ALA A 50 -42.62 17.96 23.26
N GLN A 51 -42.44 18.78 22.22
CA GLN A 51 -41.58 19.95 22.17
C GLN A 51 -41.91 20.97 23.27
N PRO A 52 -40.93 21.82 23.60
CA PRO A 52 -41.21 23.23 23.80
C PRO A 52 -40.50 24.10 22.75
N ALA A 53 -41.28 25.01 22.18
CA ALA A 53 -40.81 26.11 21.36
C ALA A 53 -39.85 27.03 22.13
N LYS A 54 -38.69 27.36 21.53
CA LYS A 54 -37.99 28.61 21.84
C LYS A 54 -37.35 29.24 20.59
N GLN A 55 -37.80 30.47 20.40
CA GLN A 55 -37.24 31.63 19.73
C GLN A 55 -35.72 31.62 19.49
N GLY A 56 -35.31 32.25 18.38
CA GLY A 56 -33.97 32.83 18.25
C GLY A 56 -33.28 32.52 16.93
N LYS A 57 -33.79 33.06 15.83
CA LYS A 57 -33.13 33.02 14.50
C LYS A 57 -31.91 33.95 14.52
N ARG A 58 -30.82 33.54 15.17
CA ARG A 58 -29.49 34.11 14.90
C ARG A 58 -28.91 33.36 13.70
N LYS A 59 -28.82 34.06 12.55
CA LYS A 59 -28.03 33.64 11.39
C LYS A 59 -26.55 33.59 11.81
N GLY A 60 -26.16 32.51 12.47
CA GLY A 60 -24.78 32.09 12.56
C GLY A 60 -24.38 31.65 11.15
N LYS A 61 -23.58 32.48 10.49
CA LYS A 61 -22.84 32.14 9.28
C LYS A 61 -22.03 30.89 9.63
N SER A 62 -22.54 29.71 9.28
CA SER A 62 -21.82 28.46 9.41
C SER A 62 -20.55 28.64 8.59
N LYS A 63 -19.42 28.88 9.27
CA LYS A 63 -18.11 28.70 8.68
C LYS A 63 -18.05 27.22 8.36
N GLN A 64 -18.31 26.86 7.10
CA GLN A 64 -17.77 25.61 6.57
C GLN A 64 -16.32 25.56 7.03
N PRO A 65 -15.85 24.45 7.62
CA PRO A 65 -14.44 24.30 7.90
C PRO A 65 -13.73 24.57 6.58
N GLN A 66 -12.83 25.56 6.55
CA GLN A 66 -11.85 25.63 5.48
C GLN A 66 -11.13 24.29 5.53
N GLN A 67 -11.56 23.34 4.69
CA GLN A 67 -10.78 22.16 4.41
C GLN A 67 -9.42 22.70 3.98
N ASN A 68 -8.41 22.45 4.81
CA ASN A 68 -7.02 22.80 4.57
C ASN A 68 -6.74 22.62 3.08
N GLN A 69 -6.54 23.71 2.35
CA GLN A 69 -6.16 23.68 0.95
C GLN A 69 -4.75 23.06 0.92
N GLY A 70 -4.70 21.74 0.81
CA GLY A 70 -3.45 20.99 0.78
C GLY A 70 -2.62 21.43 -0.43
N ARG A 71 -1.30 21.21 -0.35
CA ARG A 71 -0.38 21.40 -1.46
C ARG A 71 -0.87 20.63 -2.69
N THR A 72 -0.70 21.20 -3.87
CA THR A 72 -0.88 20.49 -5.14
C THR A 72 0.49 20.01 -5.61
N LEU A 73 0.64 18.70 -5.76
CA LEU A 73 1.83 18.06 -6.31
C LEU A 73 1.78 18.13 -7.83
N GLN A 74 2.95 18.29 -8.45
CA GLN A 74 3.14 18.34 -9.88
C GLN A 74 4.10 17.24 -10.32
N CYS A 75 3.69 16.52 -11.36
CA CYS A 75 4.45 15.44 -11.96
C CYS A 75 4.51 15.66 -13.47
N THR A 76 5.58 15.22 -14.13
CA THR A 76 5.68 15.29 -15.59
C THR A 76 5.61 13.89 -16.18
N VAL A 77 4.62 13.66 -17.05
CA VAL A 77 4.41 12.39 -17.77
C VAL A 77 4.24 12.73 -19.24
N ASP A 78 5.05 12.12 -20.11
CA ASP A 78 5.04 12.38 -21.56
C ASP A 78 5.12 13.88 -21.91
N GLY A 79 5.92 14.63 -21.14
CA GLY A 79 6.08 16.08 -21.29
C GLY A 79 4.92 16.93 -20.77
N LYS A 80 3.84 16.31 -20.24
CA LYS A 80 2.67 16.99 -19.70
C LYS A 80 2.71 17.03 -18.17
N THR A 81 2.24 18.14 -17.60
CA THR A 81 2.13 18.28 -16.14
C THR A 81 0.81 17.69 -15.64
N ILE A 82 0.90 16.69 -14.77
CA ILE A 82 -0.21 16.14 -13.99
C ILE A 82 -0.21 16.83 -12.62
N LYS A 83 -1.39 17.30 -12.19
CA LYS A 83 -1.60 17.97 -10.90
C LYS A 83 -2.39 17.06 -9.97
N ILE A 84 -1.83 16.74 -8.81
CA ILE A 84 -2.42 15.82 -7.83
C ILE A 84 -2.57 16.56 -6.50
N PRO A 85 -3.78 16.73 -5.97
CA PRO A 85 -3.96 17.27 -4.63
C PRO A 85 -3.31 16.34 -3.59
N GLU A 86 -2.35 16.84 -2.81
CA GLU A 86 -1.61 16.00 -1.84
C GLU A 86 -2.57 15.37 -0.81
N ASN A 87 -3.60 16.09 -0.41
CA ASN A 87 -4.63 15.57 0.50
C ASN A 87 -5.37 14.36 -0.09
N ALA A 88 -5.64 14.36 -1.41
CA ALA A 88 -6.28 13.23 -2.06
C ALA A 88 -5.35 12.00 -2.02
N ALA A 89 -4.06 12.19 -2.33
CA ALA A 89 -3.07 11.12 -2.23
C ALA A 89 -2.91 10.58 -0.79
N LYS A 90 -2.93 11.44 0.23
CA LYS A 90 -2.95 11.04 1.64
C LYS A 90 -4.18 10.22 1.99
N GLU A 91 -5.35 10.59 1.49
CA GLU A 91 -6.58 9.81 1.69
C GLU A 91 -6.52 8.45 0.99
N ILE A 92 -5.92 8.36 -0.21
CA ILE A 92 -5.69 7.07 -0.85
C ILE A 92 -4.73 6.19 -0.04
N ALA A 93 -3.60 6.73 0.44
CA ALA A 93 -2.67 5.97 1.29
C ALA A 93 -3.35 5.35 2.53
N LYS A 94 -4.29 6.08 3.15
CA LYS A 94 -5.07 5.59 4.29
C LYS A 94 -6.05 4.48 3.94
N LYS A 95 -6.67 4.55 2.75
CA LYS A 95 -7.70 3.60 2.29
C LYS A 95 -7.10 2.37 1.60
N ALA A 96 -5.92 2.51 1.01
CA ALA A 96 -5.26 1.44 0.28
C ALA A 96 -4.91 0.28 1.22
N PRO A 97 -4.95 -0.97 0.73
CA PRO A 97 -4.53 -2.12 1.54
C PRO A 97 -3.10 -1.95 2.01
N SER A 98 -2.84 -2.28 3.27
CA SER A 98 -1.50 -2.28 3.85
C SER A 98 -1.22 -3.60 4.55
N GLY A 99 0.06 -3.82 4.87
CA GLY A 99 0.53 -4.99 5.58
C GLY A 99 1.75 -5.64 4.94
N THR A 100 2.55 -6.30 5.77
CA THR A 100 3.79 -6.96 5.35
C THR A 100 3.55 -8.14 4.43
N GLN A 101 2.32 -8.67 4.33
CA GLN A 101 1.96 -9.70 3.36
C GLN A 101 2.12 -9.26 1.90
N PHE A 102 2.09 -7.95 1.63
CA PHE A 102 2.30 -7.38 0.29
C PHE A 102 3.78 -7.10 -0.01
N LEU A 103 4.66 -7.16 1.00
CA LEU A 103 6.10 -7.02 0.79
C LEU A 103 6.69 -8.27 0.15
N LYS A 104 7.72 -8.08 -0.68
CA LYS A 104 8.49 -9.21 -1.22
C LYS A 104 9.37 -9.77 -0.11
N ASP A 105 9.29 -11.07 0.07
CA ASP A 105 10.22 -11.81 0.90
C ASP A 105 11.65 -11.69 0.30
N PRO A 106 12.67 -11.43 1.13
CA PRO A 106 14.03 -11.16 0.64
C PRO A 106 14.67 -12.37 -0.04
N GLU A 107 14.31 -13.59 0.38
CA GLU A 107 14.87 -14.84 -0.13
C GLU A 107 14.17 -15.24 -1.44
N THR A 108 12.85 -15.30 -1.42
CA THR A 108 12.06 -15.81 -2.55
C THR A 108 11.71 -14.74 -3.59
N ARG A 109 11.90 -13.45 -3.25
CA ARG A 109 11.50 -12.28 -4.05
C ARG A 109 10.00 -12.22 -4.39
N LYS A 110 9.17 -13.01 -3.69
CA LYS A 110 7.72 -13.10 -3.89
C LYS A 110 6.98 -12.49 -2.70
N SER A 111 5.82 -11.89 -2.93
CA SER A 111 4.92 -11.49 -1.84
C SER A 111 4.11 -12.68 -1.34
N LYS A 112 3.76 -12.68 -0.06
CA LYS A 112 2.89 -13.72 0.54
C LYS A 112 1.45 -13.61 0.03
N HIS A 113 1.02 -12.39 -0.24
CA HIS A 113 -0.29 -12.10 -0.81
C HIS A 113 -0.15 -11.39 -2.15
N ARG A 114 -0.94 -11.81 -3.14
CA ARG A 114 -0.99 -11.22 -4.47
C ARG A 114 -2.45 -11.02 -4.86
N THR A 115 -2.80 -9.79 -5.18
CA THR A 115 -4.17 -9.41 -5.52
C THR A 115 -4.42 -9.66 -7.00
N PRO A 116 -5.69 -9.71 -7.46
CA PRO A 116 -6.01 -9.94 -8.86
C PRO A 116 -5.35 -8.91 -9.81
N THR A 117 -5.28 -7.64 -9.39
CA THR A 117 -4.62 -6.55 -10.14
C THR A 117 -3.12 -6.45 -9.89
N ASN A 118 -2.62 -7.19 -8.90
CA ASN A 118 -1.30 -7.13 -8.29
C ASN A 118 -1.08 -5.98 -7.30
N TYR A 119 -1.93 -4.95 -7.25
CA TYR A 119 -1.76 -3.86 -6.29
C TYR A 119 -2.36 -4.15 -4.91
N PRO A 120 -1.79 -3.59 -3.83
CA PRO A 120 -0.54 -2.81 -3.79
C PRO A 120 0.71 -3.65 -4.06
N HIS A 121 1.78 -3.01 -4.53
CA HIS A 121 3.09 -3.65 -4.71
C HIS A 121 4.10 -3.17 -3.69
N HIS A 122 5.08 -4.02 -3.36
CA HIS A 122 6.33 -3.59 -2.74
C HIS A 122 7.06 -2.58 -3.64
N TYR A 123 7.26 -1.36 -3.13
CA TYR A 123 8.13 -0.37 -3.72
C TYR A 123 9.55 -0.49 -3.16
N GLY A 124 10.50 -0.93 -3.99
CA GLY A 124 11.88 -1.15 -3.58
C GLY A 124 12.76 0.11 -3.52
N ASN A 125 12.28 1.23 -4.06
CA ASN A 125 13.01 2.50 -4.14
C ASN A 125 14.43 2.37 -4.73
N GLY A 126 14.51 1.74 -5.91
CA GLY A 126 15.76 1.55 -6.65
C GLY A 126 16.31 2.85 -7.26
N GLU A 127 15.45 3.84 -7.47
CA GLU A 127 15.79 5.18 -7.95
C GLU A 127 16.31 6.10 -6.84
N GLU A 128 16.33 5.62 -5.59
CA GLU A 128 16.76 6.35 -4.40
C GLU A 128 16.02 7.66 -4.14
N LEU A 129 14.72 7.72 -4.50
CA LEU A 129 13.85 8.85 -4.22
C LEU A 129 13.87 9.19 -2.72
N LYS A 130 14.00 10.50 -2.44
CA LYS A 130 13.94 11.07 -1.09
C LYS A 130 12.56 11.65 -0.83
N TRP A 131 11.87 11.10 0.15
CA TRP A 131 10.54 11.52 0.55
C TRP A 131 10.61 12.72 1.50
N ASP A 132 9.59 13.59 1.46
CA ASP A 132 9.51 14.72 2.39
C ASP A 132 9.31 14.21 3.83
N ASN A 133 8.59 13.09 3.97
CA ASN A 133 8.49 12.36 5.23
C ASN A 133 9.78 11.59 5.52
N GLN A 134 10.57 12.08 6.49
CA GLN A 134 11.86 11.49 6.86
C GLN A 134 11.75 10.06 7.39
N ALA A 135 10.61 9.68 7.98
CA ALA A 135 10.40 8.31 8.43
C ALA A 135 10.53 7.33 7.24
N CYS A 136 10.04 7.72 6.06
CA CYS A 136 10.10 6.93 4.82
C CYS A 136 11.50 6.83 4.21
N ASN A 137 12.46 7.65 4.67
CA ASN A 137 13.85 7.61 4.21
C ASN A 137 14.74 6.73 5.09
N SER A 138 14.24 6.29 6.25
CA SER A 138 15.00 5.42 7.16
C SER A 138 15.25 4.04 6.53
N LYS A 139 16.38 3.40 6.86
CA LYS A 139 16.76 2.11 6.27
C LYS A 139 15.71 1.02 6.46
N ASN A 140 15.02 1.02 7.61
CA ASN A 140 14.02 0.02 7.95
C ASN A 140 12.70 0.25 7.20
N VAL A 141 12.30 1.52 7.00
CA VAL A 141 11.04 1.85 6.32
C VAL A 141 11.21 1.84 4.81
N LYS A 142 12.38 2.23 4.27
CA LYS A 142 12.67 2.21 2.83
C LYS A 142 12.48 0.82 2.21
N THR A 143 12.66 -0.26 2.98
CA THR A 143 12.45 -1.65 2.56
C THR A 143 11.03 -2.17 2.82
N GLN A 144 10.16 -1.32 3.36
CA GLN A 144 8.79 -1.63 3.76
C GLN A 144 7.82 -0.63 3.15
N LEU A 145 8.09 -0.15 1.93
CA LEU A 145 7.19 0.74 1.22
C LEU A 145 6.29 -0.05 0.28
N LEU A 146 5.05 0.42 0.17
CA LEU A 146 4.10 0.00 -0.85
C LEU A 146 3.85 1.14 -1.81
N GLU A 147 3.55 0.78 -3.06
CA GLU A 147 3.00 1.67 -4.08
C GLU A 147 1.58 1.24 -4.44
N PHE A 148 0.71 2.22 -4.68
CA PHE A 148 -0.67 1.98 -5.10
C PHE A 148 -1.13 3.01 -6.13
N PRO A 149 -1.92 2.65 -7.15
CA PRO A 149 -2.35 3.57 -8.21
C PRO A 149 -3.16 4.75 -7.68
N LEU A 150 -2.95 5.92 -8.30
CA LEU A 150 -3.82 7.07 -8.19
C LEU A 150 -4.61 7.20 -9.49
N LEU A 151 -5.91 7.45 -9.37
CA LEU A 151 -6.77 7.75 -10.51
C LEU A 151 -6.69 9.25 -10.78
N GLU A 152 -5.99 9.68 -11.83
CA GLU A 152 -5.72 11.10 -12.06
C GLU A 152 -7.00 11.94 -12.27
N ASP A 153 -8.01 11.35 -12.92
CA ASP A 153 -9.32 11.98 -13.14
C ASP A 153 -10.22 11.97 -11.89
N SER A 154 -9.93 11.06 -10.95
CA SER A 154 -10.69 10.86 -9.70
C SER A 154 -9.75 10.59 -8.51
N PRO A 155 -8.90 11.55 -8.10
CA PRO A 155 -7.76 11.27 -7.21
C PRO A 155 -8.13 10.89 -5.77
N THR A 156 -9.42 10.95 -5.41
CA THR A 156 -9.96 10.50 -4.12
C THR A 156 -10.62 9.13 -4.17
N GLU A 157 -10.83 8.58 -5.37
CA GLU A 157 -11.39 7.26 -5.60
C GLU A 157 -10.29 6.20 -5.51
N LEU A 158 -10.62 5.09 -4.84
CA LEU A 158 -9.67 3.98 -4.66
C LEU A 158 -9.66 3.13 -5.93
N TYR A 159 -8.47 2.88 -6.48
CA TYR A 159 -8.28 1.91 -7.56
C TYR A 159 -8.88 0.55 -7.18
N ASP A 160 -9.64 -0.07 -8.10
CA ASP A 160 -10.28 -1.38 -7.87
C ASP A 160 -9.24 -2.51 -7.88
N TRP A 161 -8.54 -2.67 -6.77
CA TRP A 161 -7.40 -3.57 -6.62
C TRP A 161 -7.80 -5.04 -6.42
N ASN A 162 -9.03 -5.27 -5.93
CA ASN A 162 -9.61 -6.59 -5.70
C ASN A 162 -11.02 -6.61 -6.30
N PRO A 163 -11.13 -6.59 -7.64
CA PRO A 163 -12.42 -6.72 -8.29
C PRO A 163 -12.99 -8.05 -7.84
N SER A 164 -14.05 -7.99 -7.04
CA SER A 164 -14.88 -9.17 -6.75
C SER A 164 -15.17 -9.81 -8.10
N LYS A 165 -15.02 -11.13 -8.22
CA LYS A 165 -15.32 -11.88 -9.45
C LYS A 165 -16.72 -11.50 -9.96
N GLY A 166 -16.86 -10.46 -10.80
CA GLY A 166 -18.16 -9.77 -10.87
C GLY A 166 -18.30 -8.54 -11.78
N LYS A 167 -17.35 -8.27 -12.67
CA LYS A 167 -17.69 -7.62 -13.96
C LYS A 167 -17.31 -8.58 -15.07
N GLU A 168 -18.19 -9.56 -15.27
CA GLU A 168 -18.12 -10.51 -16.37
C GLU A 168 -18.38 -9.79 -17.70
N THR A 169 -17.36 -9.51 -18.49
CA THR A 169 -17.53 -9.55 -19.96
C THR A 169 -17.31 -10.99 -20.39
N LYS A 170 -18.43 -11.75 -20.48
CA LYS A 170 -18.45 -13.12 -21.01
C LYS A 170 -18.09 -13.11 -22.51
N GLY A 171 -16.80 -13.15 -22.81
CA GLY A 171 -16.30 -13.67 -24.09
C GLY A 171 -16.11 -15.18 -23.96
N LYS A 172 -17.00 -15.97 -24.57
CA LYS A 172 -16.89 -17.44 -24.62
C LYS A 172 -15.53 -17.79 -25.25
N ASN A 173 -14.64 -18.43 -24.47
CA ASN A 173 -13.31 -18.95 -24.81
C ASN A 173 -12.06 -18.16 -24.36
N ASP A 174 -12.18 -17.00 -23.71
CA ASP A 174 -10.99 -16.25 -23.31
C ASP A 174 -10.67 -16.35 -21.82
N LYS A 175 -9.40 -16.69 -21.51
CA LYS A 175 -8.83 -16.63 -20.16
C LYS A 175 -9.21 -15.29 -19.53
N ARG A 176 -9.70 -15.29 -18.29
CA ARG A 176 -10.03 -14.09 -17.51
C ARG A 176 -8.90 -13.06 -17.63
N LYS A 177 -9.02 -12.09 -18.54
CA LYS A 177 -8.19 -10.90 -18.54
C LYS A 177 -8.86 -9.96 -17.55
N ILE A 178 -8.43 -10.04 -16.29
CA ILE A 178 -8.53 -8.86 -15.43
C ILE A 178 -7.73 -7.80 -16.19
N THR A 179 -8.43 -6.82 -16.74
CA THR A 179 -7.78 -5.69 -17.40
C THR A 179 -6.92 -5.05 -16.32
N LYS A 180 -5.61 -5.27 -16.38
CA LYS A 180 -4.69 -4.36 -15.70
C LYS A 180 -4.98 -3.03 -16.37
N GLU A 181 -5.57 -2.09 -15.65
CA GLU A 181 -5.77 -0.76 -16.20
C GLU A 181 -4.40 -0.14 -16.42
N THR A 182 -3.91 -0.30 -17.65
CA THR A 182 -2.79 0.41 -18.23
C THR A 182 -3.32 1.82 -18.51
N GLY A 183 -3.01 2.79 -17.66
CA GLY A 183 -3.56 4.13 -17.84
C GLY A 183 -3.16 5.13 -16.76
N HIS A 184 -2.84 4.62 -15.56
CA HIS A 184 -2.46 5.46 -14.44
C HIS A 184 -0.93 5.49 -14.30
N PRO A 185 -0.24 6.56 -14.71
CA PRO A 185 1.21 6.70 -14.50
C PRO A 185 1.57 6.89 -13.02
N CYS A 186 0.66 7.40 -12.20
CA CYS A 186 0.98 7.88 -10.86
C CYS A 186 0.66 6.88 -9.75
N ARG A 187 1.52 6.85 -8.73
CA ARG A 187 1.43 6.00 -7.55
C ARG A 187 1.55 6.83 -6.30
N VAL A 188 0.72 6.56 -5.31
CA VAL A 188 1.01 6.96 -3.93
C VAL A 188 1.98 5.95 -3.33
N VAL A 189 2.96 6.45 -2.57
CA VAL A 189 3.91 5.64 -1.81
C VAL A 189 3.60 5.80 -0.33
N TYR A 190 3.53 4.68 0.38
CA TYR A 190 3.20 4.64 1.80
C TYR A 190 3.85 3.44 2.48
N SER A 191 3.94 3.50 3.81
CA SER A 191 4.52 2.44 4.62
C SER A 191 3.58 1.22 4.70
N ALA A 192 4.15 0.04 4.54
CA ALA A 192 3.43 -1.23 4.63
C ALA A 192 2.95 -1.55 6.04
N THR A 193 3.58 -1.00 7.08
CA THR A 193 3.30 -1.39 8.48
C THR A 193 2.22 -0.55 9.14
N ASP A 194 2.18 0.75 8.83
CA ASP A 194 1.28 1.71 9.47
C ASP A 194 0.44 2.53 8.47
N GLY A 195 0.63 2.33 7.16
CA GLY A 195 -0.11 3.06 6.14
C GLY A 195 0.32 4.53 5.98
N HIS A 196 1.40 4.96 6.65
CA HIS A 196 1.81 6.35 6.59
C HIS A 196 2.25 6.78 5.20
N TYR A 197 1.68 7.89 4.74
CA TYR A 197 2.00 8.52 3.46
C TYR A 197 3.46 8.99 3.41
N CYS A 198 4.13 8.66 2.30
CA CYS A 198 5.50 9.07 2.00
C CYS A 198 5.56 10.12 0.89
N GLY A 199 4.76 9.95 -0.17
CA GLY A 199 4.78 10.85 -1.31
C GLY A 199 3.97 10.32 -2.49
N VAL A 200 4.07 11.03 -3.61
CA VAL A 200 3.57 10.59 -4.91
C VAL A 200 4.73 10.54 -5.89
N MET A 201 4.70 9.54 -6.75
CA MET A 201 5.61 9.40 -7.88
C MET A 201 4.83 9.03 -9.14
N CYS A 202 5.35 9.34 -10.31
CA CYS A 202 4.78 8.89 -11.57
C CYS A 202 5.86 8.32 -12.48
N HIS A 203 5.45 7.41 -13.36
CA HIS A 203 6.26 7.06 -14.52
C HIS A 203 6.45 8.30 -15.40
N PRO A 204 7.67 8.55 -15.92
CA PRO A 204 7.92 9.69 -16.80
C PRO A 204 7.26 9.52 -18.18
N SER A 205 6.93 8.28 -18.55
CA SER A 205 6.24 7.94 -19.80
C SER A 205 5.33 6.73 -19.59
N MET A 206 4.21 6.72 -20.31
CA MET A 206 3.31 5.55 -20.40
C MET A 206 3.61 4.66 -21.62
N ASP A 207 4.58 5.05 -22.44
CA ASP A 207 5.07 4.26 -23.56
C ASP A 207 5.86 3.04 -23.03
N PRO A 208 5.41 1.80 -23.31
CA PRO A 208 6.10 0.61 -22.81
C PRO A 208 7.54 0.48 -23.34
N GLU A 209 7.86 1.13 -24.47
CA GLU A 209 9.20 1.15 -25.06
C GLU A 209 10.12 2.20 -24.42
N LYS A 210 9.59 3.12 -23.59
CA LYS A 210 10.35 4.18 -22.92
C LYS A 210 10.26 4.08 -21.41
N ASP A 211 11.37 3.71 -20.74
CA ASP A 211 11.62 3.83 -19.29
C ASP A 211 10.40 3.68 -18.35
N SER A 212 9.47 2.80 -18.69
CA SER A 212 8.21 2.58 -17.95
C SER A 212 8.44 1.87 -16.61
N SER A 213 9.70 1.50 -16.31
CA SER A 213 10.13 0.92 -15.05
C SER A 213 10.66 1.95 -14.05
N VAL A 214 10.93 3.19 -14.47
CA VAL A 214 11.49 4.24 -13.62
C VAL A 214 10.37 5.11 -13.07
N PHE A 215 10.49 5.51 -11.80
CA PHE A 215 9.63 6.50 -11.18
C PHE A 215 10.35 7.83 -10.91
N LYS A 216 9.60 8.93 -11.05
CA LYS A 216 10.01 10.27 -10.59
C LYS A 216 9.06 10.76 -9.51
N LYS A 217 9.62 11.25 -8.41
CA LYS A 217 8.85 11.91 -7.34
C LYS A 217 8.19 13.18 -7.88
N CYS A 218 6.96 13.41 -7.48
CA CYS A 218 6.23 14.65 -7.74
C CYS A 218 6.59 15.74 -6.73
N SER A 219 6.58 16.99 -7.17
CA SER A 219 6.96 18.19 -6.40
C SER A 219 5.81 19.16 -6.24
#